data_AF-A0A950MM40-F1
#
_entry.id   AF-A0A950MM40-F1
#
_cell.length_a   1.000
_cell.length_b   1.000
_cell.length_c   1.000
_cell.angle_alpha   90.00
_cell.angle_beta   90.00
_cell.angle_gamma   90.00
#
_symmetry.space_group_name_H-M   'P 1'
#
loop_
_entity.id
_entity.type
_entity.pdbx_description
1 polymer ?
#
loop_
_entity_poly.entity_id
_entity_poly.type
_entity_poly.pdbx_seq_one_letter_code
_entity_poly.pdbx_strand_id
1 'polypeptide(L)'
;MLPRDLTASQFAGYPPEARKVAVASLETLRQLPLSFLPSLLREVAAFDYKFPAERREVSSELAVLSRLTPAQITEWFRGFSQISLSPKLEQFDWAAHPAQFTEQESEYLWSTHQLDAFRRAATEYGDRIHAAIPPESLPLNRLGIAIIGQGVASTDETLFRNLRKHGTYFSRVSPDNGIPILLSAVAARAAAHPIPYGHWYIEGGRPLDHSPSLTFVSWQGLEPVRVALLRNMQAQIARPGMGPEELRTHLAQLAPADLGMDSSADPVLSNFQLKVLTEGSGTQIFSTTLAQWAAREALRRAQPLTMLVRFGPRQRQRPMNDLLSNNVAPELDPVGSLVDADMGAYYNWINQQRLPGSEQSSFLVWFEGHNQALAISPFLARGTQSTSSTSLGDLLKWTTT
;
A
#
# COMPACT_ATOMS: atom_id res chain seq x y z
N MET A 1 9.55 8.49 30.95
CA MET A 1 10.49 9.49 30.39
C MET A 1 9.67 10.52 29.63
N LEU A 2 9.88 11.83 29.83
CA LEU A 2 9.09 12.84 29.13
C LEU A 2 9.76 13.24 27.80
N PRO A 3 9.01 13.73 26.80
CA PRO A 3 9.57 14.19 25.52
C PRO A 3 10.75 15.16 25.66
N ARG A 4 10.69 16.10 26.60
CA ARG A 4 11.77 17.06 26.90
C ARG A 4 13.10 16.42 27.30
N ASP A 5 13.06 15.19 27.80
CA ASP A 5 14.22 14.42 28.26
C ASP A 5 14.85 13.58 27.13
N LEU A 6 14.35 13.71 25.89
CA LEU A 6 14.89 12.97 24.75
C LEU A 6 16.37 13.29 24.52
N THR A 7 17.15 12.27 24.14
CA THR A 7 18.57 12.37 23.82
C THR A 7 18.90 11.49 22.62
N ALA A 8 20.01 11.78 21.93
CA ALA A 8 20.41 11.03 20.74
C ALA A 8 20.70 9.53 20.99
N SER A 9 21.04 9.14 22.23
CA SER A 9 21.33 7.75 22.58
C SER A 9 20.09 6.85 22.57
N GLN A 10 18.89 7.42 22.77
CA GLN A 10 17.64 6.66 22.76
C GLN A 10 17.27 6.15 21.37
N PHE A 11 17.83 6.75 20.32
CA PHE A 11 17.67 6.31 18.93
C PHE A 11 18.75 5.34 18.47
N ALA A 12 19.58 4.79 19.37
CA ALA A 12 20.68 3.91 19.00
C ALA A 12 20.23 2.63 18.27
N GLY A 13 19.03 2.13 18.56
CA GLY A 13 18.44 0.96 17.89
C GLY A 13 17.76 1.26 16.56
N TYR A 14 17.68 2.54 16.14
CA TYR A 14 17.05 2.89 14.88
C TYR A 14 18.00 2.55 13.71
N PRO A 15 17.45 2.21 12.52
CA PRO A 15 18.23 2.11 11.30
C PRO A 15 19.04 3.40 11.01
N PRO A 16 20.13 3.32 10.23
CA PRO A 16 21.07 4.43 10.07
C PRO A 16 20.45 5.76 9.62
N GLU A 17 19.58 5.76 8.59
CA GLU A 17 18.96 7.00 8.13
C GLU A 17 17.85 7.48 9.08
N ALA A 18 17.03 6.57 9.60
CA ALA A 18 16.05 6.84 10.64
C ALA A 18 16.67 7.52 11.86
N ARG A 19 17.81 7.02 12.33
CA ARG A 19 18.57 7.61 13.45
C ARG A 19 19.05 9.02 13.11
N LYS A 20 19.59 9.24 11.91
CA LYS A 20 20.04 10.58 11.47
C LYS A 20 18.87 11.56 11.47
N VAL A 21 17.72 11.17 10.92
CA VAL A 21 16.50 12.00 10.89
C VAL A 21 16.03 12.32 12.32
N ALA A 22 15.92 11.32 13.19
CA ALA A 22 15.49 11.51 14.57
C ALA A 22 16.42 12.46 15.35
N VAL A 23 17.74 12.28 15.21
CA VAL A 23 18.74 13.13 15.89
C VAL A 23 18.74 14.55 15.32
N ALA A 24 18.61 14.72 14.00
CA ALA A 24 18.54 16.04 13.37
C ALA A 24 17.29 16.83 13.79
N SER A 25 16.19 16.14 14.10
CA SER A 25 14.93 16.74 14.54
C SER A 25 14.76 16.78 16.07
N LEU A 26 15.79 16.45 16.86
CA LEU A 26 15.68 16.26 18.31
C LEU A 26 15.03 17.44 19.05
N GLU A 27 15.42 18.67 18.73
CA GLU A 27 14.85 19.86 19.38
C GLU A 27 13.36 20.07 19.05
N THR A 28 12.94 19.70 17.84
CA THR A 28 11.53 19.72 17.45
C THR A 28 10.76 18.63 18.21
N LEU A 29 11.29 17.40 18.25
CA LEU A 29 10.65 16.25 18.89
C LEU A 29 10.44 16.48 20.40
N ARG A 30 11.38 17.14 21.09
CA ARG A 30 11.29 17.47 22.53
C ARG A 30 10.11 18.37 22.88
N GLN A 31 9.56 19.11 21.91
CA GLN A 31 8.47 20.06 22.11
C GLN A 31 7.08 19.44 21.89
N LEU A 32 7.02 18.19 21.39
CA LEU A 32 5.76 17.53 21.05
C LEU A 32 5.16 16.78 22.26
N PRO A 33 3.82 16.69 22.37
CA PRO A 33 3.19 15.96 23.46
C PRO A 33 3.39 14.45 23.31
N LEU A 34 3.44 13.75 24.45
CA LEU A 34 3.65 12.30 24.51
C LEU A 34 2.50 11.51 23.87
N SER A 35 1.29 12.05 23.86
CA SER A 35 0.12 11.48 23.17
C SER A 35 0.19 11.55 21.64
N PHE A 36 1.23 12.15 21.07
CA PHE A 36 1.42 12.22 19.61
C PHE A 36 2.77 11.68 19.18
N LEU A 37 3.83 12.08 19.90
CA LEU A 37 5.21 11.86 19.50
C LEU A 37 5.56 10.40 19.15
N PRO A 38 5.11 9.36 19.87
CA PRO A 38 5.39 7.98 19.50
C PRO A 38 4.79 7.58 18.14
N SER A 39 3.64 8.14 17.74
CA SER A 39 3.07 7.90 16.41
C SER A 39 3.97 8.47 15.31
N LEU A 40 4.53 9.68 15.49
CA LEU A 40 5.51 10.25 14.57
C LEU A 40 6.83 9.45 14.57
N LEU A 41 7.32 9.07 15.75
CA LEU A 41 8.54 8.26 15.87
C LEU A 41 8.40 6.88 15.25
N ARG A 42 7.20 6.30 15.20
CA ARG A 42 6.95 5.06 14.47
C ARG A 42 7.24 5.24 12.97
N GLU A 43 6.83 6.37 12.40
CA GLU A 43 7.12 6.68 10.99
C GLU A 43 8.60 6.98 10.77
N VAL A 44 9.26 7.69 11.70
CA VAL A 44 10.71 7.96 11.65
C VAL A 44 11.54 6.67 11.81
N ALA A 45 11.18 5.78 12.72
CA ALA A 45 11.89 4.51 12.94
C ALA A 45 11.87 3.60 11.71
N ALA A 46 10.85 3.73 10.86
CA ALA A 46 10.70 2.97 9.62
C ALA A 46 11.36 3.64 8.39
N PHE A 47 12.07 4.77 8.55
CA PHE A 47 12.53 5.62 7.45
C PHE A 47 13.35 4.88 6.38
N ASP A 48 14.29 4.03 6.78
CA ASP A 48 15.14 3.26 5.85
C ASP A 48 14.32 2.29 4.97
N TYR A 49 13.13 1.91 5.41
CA TYR A 49 12.23 1.00 4.68
C TYR A 49 11.04 1.70 4.02
N LYS A 50 10.99 3.03 4.09
CA LYS A 50 9.97 3.85 3.42
C LYS A 50 10.32 4.07 1.96
N PHE A 51 9.29 4.11 1.11
CA PHE A 51 9.44 4.55 -0.28
C PHE A 51 9.82 6.04 -0.35
N PRO A 52 10.37 6.51 -1.49
CA PRO A 52 10.72 7.92 -1.64
C PRO A 52 9.58 8.90 -1.33
N ALA A 53 8.33 8.59 -1.69
CA ALA A 53 7.17 9.42 -1.37
C ALA A 53 6.95 9.52 0.16
N GLU A 54 6.88 8.38 0.86
CA GLU A 54 6.76 8.34 2.33
C GLU A 54 7.92 9.07 3.04
N ARG A 55 9.16 8.94 2.55
CA ARG A 55 10.31 9.66 3.12
C ARG A 55 10.19 11.17 2.95
N ARG A 56 9.69 11.62 1.79
CA ARG A 56 9.42 13.05 1.54
C ARG A 56 8.31 13.57 2.45
N GLU A 57 7.25 12.80 2.66
CA GLU A 57 6.16 13.16 3.58
C GLU A 57 6.68 13.38 5.00
N VAL A 58 7.38 12.39 5.58
CA VAL A 58 7.97 12.50 6.93
C VAL A 58 8.95 13.67 7.02
N SER A 59 9.81 13.84 6.01
CA SER A 59 10.80 14.92 6.01
C SER A 59 10.14 16.30 5.92
N SER A 60 9.06 16.42 5.14
CA SER A 60 8.32 17.67 4.99
C SER A 60 7.54 18.01 6.24
N GLU A 61 6.92 17.02 6.90
CA GLU A 61 6.26 17.17 8.19
C GLU A 61 7.24 17.69 9.25
N LEU A 62 8.40 17.05 9.40
CA LEU A 62 9.45 17.49 10.34
C LEU A 62 9.98 18.90 9.99
N ALA A 63 10.12 19.21 8.69
CA ALA A 63 10.55 20.54 8.26
C ALA A 63 9.53 21.62 8.61
N VAL A 64 8.22 21.36 8.43
CA VAL A 64 7.14 22.26 8.85
C VAL A 64 7.20 22.46 10.36
N LEU A 65 7.23 21.38 11.13
CA LEU A 65 7.28 21.44 12.60
C LEU A 65 8.49 22.22 13.12
N SER A 66 9.67 22.07 12.49
CA SER A 66 10.90 22.78 12.89
C SER A 66 10.83 24.30 12.71
N ARG A 67 9.91 24.79 11.87
CA ARG A 67 9.71 26.23 11.60
C ARG A 67 8.65 26.86 12.51
N LEU A 68 7.88 26.07 13.23
CA LEU A 68 6.85 26.57 14.14
C LEU A 68 7.49 27.21 15.37
N THR A 69 6.95 28.35 15.79
CA THR A 69 7.27 28.94 17.09
C THR A 69 6.68 28.12 18.24
N PRO A 70 7.18 28.25 19.48
CA PRO A 70 6.61 27.54 20.64
C PRO A 70 5.10 27.81 20.85
N ALA A 71 4.65 29.02 20.54
CA ALA A 71 3.23 29.39 20.60
C ALA A 71 2.41 28.63 19.55
N GLN A 72 2.92 28.52 18.32
CA GLN A 72 2.28 27.74 17.25
C GLN A 72 2.28 26.24 17.56
N ILE A 73 3.36 25.69 18.12
CA ILE A 73 3.38 24.28 18.57
C ILE A 73 2.29 24.07 19.63
N THR A 74 2.21 24.94 20.63
CA THR A 74 1.16 24.86 21.67
C THR A 74 -0.25 24.91 21.07
N GLU A 75 -0.46 25.75 20.06
CA GLU A 75 -1.73 25.83 19.34
C GLU A 75 -2.03 24.57 18.53
N TRP A 76 -1.07 24.10 17.74
CA TRP A 76 -1.23 22.96 16.83
C TRP A 76 -1.50 21.66 17.59
N PHE A 77 -0.84 21.48 18.73
CA PHE A 77 -0.90 20.28 19.54
C PHE A 77 -1.86 20.38 20.73
N ARG A 78 -2.65 21.47 20.84
CA ARG A 78 -3.58 21.68 21.96
C ARG A 78 -4.51 20.48 22.20
N GLY A 79 -5.08 19.91 21.14
CA GLY A 79 -5.97 18.76 21.23
C GLY A 79 -5.26 17.52 21.78
N PHE A 80 -4.02 17.26 21.34
CA PHE A 80 -3.21 16.15 21.85
C PHE A 80 -2.79 16.35 23.31
N SER A 81 -2.45 17.58 23.71
CA SER A 81 -2.08 17.90 25.09
C SER A 81 -3.23 17.75 26.11
N GLN A 82 -4.48 17.65 25.64
CA GLN A 82 -5.65 17.37 26.48
C GLN A 82 -5.91 15.87 26.68
N ILE A 83 -5.25 15.02 25.88
CA ILE A 83 -5.36 13.57 26.03
C ILE A 83 -4.60 13.14 27.28
N SER A 84 -5.31 12.47 28.18
CA SER A 84 -4.69 11.86 29.38
C SER A 84 -4.15 10.49 29.01
N LEU A 85 -2.98 10.12 29.51
CA LEU A 85 -2.36 8.81 29.34
C LEU A 85 -2.36 8.05 30.67
N SER A 86 -2.22 6.72 30.61
CA SER A 86 -2.06 5.91 31.83
C SER A 86 -0.63 6.05 32.39
N PRO A 87 -0.43 5.87 33.71
CA PRO A 87 0.92 5.85 34.29
C PRO A 87 1.84 4.81 33.63
N LYS A 88 1.27 3.67 33.18
CA LYS A 88 2.00 2.64 32.44
C LYS A 88 2.53 3.18 31.11
N LEU A 89 1.72 3.90 30.35
CA LEU A 89 2.15 4.51 29.08
C LEU A 89 3.21 5.60 29.31
N GLU A 90 3.04 6.46 30.32
CA GLU A 90 4.01 7.52 30.65
C GLU A 90 5.41 7.00 31.04
N GLN A 91 5.46 5.78 31.60
CA GLN A 91 6.68 5.09 32.00
C GLN A 91 7.22 4.14 30.93
N PHE A 92 6.49 3.92 29.84
CA PHE A 92 6.89 3.03 28.75
C PHE A 92 8.12 3.57 28.00
N ASP A 93 8.93 2.68 27.43
CA ASP A 93 10.08 3.05 26.59
C ASP A 93 9.63 3.35 25.14
N TRP A 94 8.84 4.41 25.01
CA TRP A 94 8.18 4.81 23.78
C TRP A 94 9.14 5.28 22.69
N ALA A 95 10.35 5.71 23.04
CA ALA A 95 11.35 6.15 22.07
C ALA A 95 11.97 4.95 21.35
N ALA A 96 12.29 3.87 22.08
CA ALA A 96 12.81 2.64 21.47
C ALA A 96 11.71 1.78 20.83
N HIS A 97 10.48 1.82 21.37
CA HIS A 97 9.36 0.95 20.94
C HIS A 97 8.09 1.74 20.55
N PRO A 98 8.17 2.70 19.62
CA PRO A 98 7.05 3.59 19.30
C PRO A 98 5.80 2.84 18.80
N ALA A 99 5.97 1.77 18.01
CA ALA A 99 4.85 0.98 17.49
C ALA A 99 4.04 0.30 18.61
N GLN A 100 4.73 -0.30 19.60
CA GLN A 100 4.09 -0.95 20.74
C GLN A 100 3.38 0.06 21.65
N PHE A 101 3.95 1.27 21.78
CA PHE A 101 3.28 2.36 22.49
C PHE A 101 1.96 2.73 21.79
N THR A 102 1.97 3.00 20.48
CA THR A 102 0.77 3.41 19.74
C THR A 102 -0.35 2.37 19.81
N GLU A 103 0.00 1.09 19.85
CA GLU A 103 -0.97 0.01 20.05
C GLU A 103 -1.63 0.07 21.43
N GLN A 104 -0.83 0.16 22.50
CA GLN A 104 -1.34 0.26 23.88
C GLN A 104 -2.07 1.58 24.12
N GLU A 105 -1.63 2.67 23.50
CA GLU A 105 -2.31 3.96 23.51
C GLU A 105 -3.70 3.83 22.89
N SER A 106 -3.81 3.20 21.72
CA SER A 106 -5.10 3.00 21.06
C SER A 106 -6.08 2.23 21.95
N GLU A 107 -5.64 1.12 22.54
CA GLU A 107 -6.45 0.33 23.49
C GLU A 107 -6.91 1.18 24.69
N TYR A 108 -5.99 1.95 25.28
CA TYR A 108 -6.29 2.82 26.40
C TYR A 108 -7.32 3.89 26.03
N LEU A 109 -7.12 4.60 24.92
CA LEU A 109 -8.04 5.65 24.47
C LEU A 109 -9.46 5.13 24.19
N TRP A 110 -9.58 3.90 23.69
CA TRP A 110 -10.88 3.22 23.57
C TRP A 110 -11.52 2.99 24.93
N SER A 111 -10.79 2.40 25.87
CA SER A 111 -11.29 2.08 27.23
C SER A 111 -11.70 3.32 28.03
N THR A 112 -11.05 4.47 27.79
CA THR A 112 -11.34 5.74 28.48
C THR A 112 -12.23 6.69 27.68
N HIS A 113 -12.79 6.26 26.55
CA HIS A 113 -13.63 7.08 25.67
C HIS A 113 -12.97 8.38 25.16
N GLN A 114 -11.63 8.40 25.03
CA GLN A 114 -10.86 9.55 24.54
C GLN A 114 -10.57 9.48 23.03
N LEU A 115 -10.91 8.37 22.38
CA LEU A 115 -10.58 8.13 20.98
C LEU A 115 -11.14 9.18 20.01
N ASP A 116 -12.36 9.67 20.25
CA ASP A 116 -12.97 10.69 19.37
C ASP A 116 -12.25 12.04 19.48
N ALA A 117 -11.81 12.41 20.69
CA ALA A 117 -11.00 13.60 20.90
C ALA A 117 -9.63 13.47 20.21
N PHE A 118 -8.98 12.31 20.32
CA PHE A 118 -7.74 12.02 19.63
C PHE A 118 -7.90 12.09 18.11
N ARG A 119 -8.93 11.45 17.55
CA ARG A 119 -9.21 11.48 16.10
C ARG A 119 -9.43 12.89 15.60
N ARG A 120 -10.17 13.72 16.34
CA ARG A 120 -10.37 15.14 15.99
C ARG A 120 -9.04 15.89 15.96
N ALA A 121 -8.21 15.74 16.99
CA ALA A 121 -6.90 16.37 17.05
C ALA A 121 -5.99 15.92 15.89
N ALA A 122 -6.01 14.63 15.54
CA ALA A 122 -5.27 14.08 14.42
C ALA A 122 -5.74 14.60 13.06
N THR A 123 -7.05 14.72 12.84
CA THR A 123 -7.60 15.32 11.61
C THR A 123 -7.20 16.79 11.47
N GLU A 124 -7.39 17.59 12.54
CA GLU A 124 -7.01 19.01 12.53
C GLU A 124 -5.51 19.20 12.30
N TYR A 125 -4.68 18.33 12.89
CA TYR A 125 -3.24 18.31 12.65
C TYR A 125 -2.90 17.98 11.19
N GLY A 126 -3.49 16.93 10.63
CA GLY A 126 -3.30 16.53 9.24
C GLY A 126 -3.70 17.64 8.27
N ASP A 127 -4.83 18.30 8.49
CA ASP A 127 -5.30 19.42 7.67
C ASP A 127 -4.30 20.59 7.69
N ARG A 128 -3.73 20.91 8.86
CA ARG A 128 -2.70 21.96 8.99
C ARG A 128 -1.40 21.59 8.26
N ILE A 129 -0.95 20.34 8.37
CA ILE A 129 0.23 19.85 7.63
C ILE A 129 -0.01 19.92 6.12
N HIS A 130 -1.17 19.43 5.65
CA HIS A 130 -1.54 19.49 4.23
C HIS A 130 -1.64 20.93 3.71
N ALA A 131 -2.17 21.86 4.50
CA ALA A 131 -2.21 23.28 4.12
C ALA A 131 -0.82 23.94 4.08
N ALA A 132 0.12 23.45 4.90
CA ALA A 132 1.48 24.00 4.98
C ALA A 132 2.43 23.45 3.90
N ILE A 133 2.12 22.29 3.32
CA ILE A 133 2.96 21.63 2.31
C ILE A 133 2.35 21.90 0.91
N PRO A 134 3.08 22.58 0.01
CA PRO A 134 2.57 22.82 -1.34
C PRO A 134 2.43 21.49 -2.11
N PRO A 135 1.41 21.36 -2.98
CA PRO A 135 1.25 20.15 -3.79
C PRO A 135 2.42 19.99 -4.77
N GLU A 136 2.99 18.78 -4.83
CA GLU A 136 4.07 18.44 -5.75
C GLU A 136 3.51 18.28 -7.17
N SER A 137 4.17 18.90 -8.15
CA SER A 137 3.83 18.67 -9.56
C SER A 137 4.33 17.30 -10.00
N LEU A 138 3.44 16.51 -10.60
CA LEU A 138 3.82 15.20 -11.15
C LEU A 138 4.54 15.40 -12.49
N PRO A 139 5.64 14.67 -12.74
CA PRO A 139 6.35 14.74 -14.02
C PRO A 139 5.57 14.07 -15.17
N LEU A 140 4.51 13.31 -14.83
CA LEU A 140 3.65 12.61 -15.77
C LEU A 140 2.29 12.32 -15.13
N ASN A 141 1.23 12.38 -15.93
CA ASN A 141 -0.11 11.95 -15.50
C ASN A 141 -0.10 10.46 -15.13
N ARG A 142 -0.76 10.09 -14.03
CA ARG A 142 -0.77 8.71 -13.56
C ARG A 142 -1.59 7.82 -14.51
N LEU A 143 -1.10 6.62 -14.75
CA LEU A 143 -1.78 5.60 -15.54
C LEU A 143 -1.91 4.31 -14.73
N GLY A 144 -3.14 3.95 -14.37
CA GLY A 144 -3.47 2.63 -13.82
C GLY A 144 -3.99 1.69 -14.90
N ILE A 145 -3.55 0.44 -14.86
CA ILE A 145 -4.01 -0.62 -15.76
C ILE A 145 -4.39 -1.84 -14.91
N ALA A 146 -5.60 -2.37 -15.09
CA ALA A 146 -6.04 -3.62 -14.50
C ALA A 146 -6.36 -4.64 -15.62
N ILE A 147 -5.78 -5.82 -15.53
CA ILE A 147 -6.07 -6.96 -16.41
C ILE A 147 -6.77 -8.02 -15.57
N ILE A 148 -7.98 -8.41 -15.97
CA ILE A 148 -8.83 -9.34 -15.20
C ILE A 148 -9.24 -10.54 -16.05
N GLY A 149 -9.62 -11.65 -15.39
CA GLY A 149 -10.25 -12.78 -16.07
C GLY A 149 -9.30 -13.79 -16.71
N GLN A 150 -8.05 -13.85 -16.25
CA GLN A 150 -7.11 -14.88 -16.69
C GLN A 150 -7.73 -16.29 -16.57
N GLY A 151 -7.83 -17.00 -17.69
CA GLY A 151 -8.33 -18.38 -17.74
C GLY A 151 -9.86 -18.52 -17.75
N VAL A 152 -10.61 -17.43 -17.91
CA VAL A 152 -12.06 -17.49 -18.13
C VAL A 152 -12.33 -17.59 -19.64
N ALA A 153 -13.22 -18.50 -20.06
CA ALA A 153 -13.58 -18.67 -21.48
C ALA A 153 -14.78 -17.82 -21.91
N SER A 154 -15.74 -17.62 -21.00
CA SER A 154 -16.93 -16.80 -21.19
C SER A 154 -17.50 -16.42 -19.84
N THR A 155 -18.29 -15.34 -19.80
CA THR A 155 -19.01 -14.91 -18.60
C THR A 155 -20.37 -14.34 -18.98
N ASP A 156 -21.39 -14.66 -18.18
CA ASP A 156 -22.71 -14.03 -18.26
C ASP A 156 -22.80 -12.76 -17.40
N GLU A 157 -21.77 -12.50 -16.58
CA GLU A 157 -21.72 -11.32 -15.74
C GLU A 157 -21.48 -10.06 -16.57
N THR A 158 -22.25 -9.02 -16.25
CA THR A 158 -21.97 -7.67 -16.78
C THR A 158 -20.77 -7.11 -16.05
N LEU A 159 -19.63 -7.00 -16.74
CA LEU A 159 -18.38 -6.47 -16.18
C LEU A 159 -18.37 -4.94 -16.05
N PHE A 160 -17.49 -4.47 -15.16
CA PHE A 160 -17.14 -3.08 -14.92
C PHE A 160 -18.29 -2.22 -14.39
N ARG A 161 -19.34 -2.80 -13.79
CA ARG A 161 -20.56 -2.06 -13.37
C ARG A 161 -20.26 -0.81 -12.58
N ASN A 162 -19.36 -0.92 -11.60
CA ASN A 162 -18.98 0.19 -10.72
C ASN A 162 -18.11 1.26 -11.42
N LEU A 163 -17.39 0.87 -12.48
CA LEU A 163 -16.52 1.75 -13.26
C LEU A 163 -17.25 2.45 -14.43
N ARG A 164 -18.35 1.87 -14.96
CA ARG A 164 -19.08 2.40 -16.13
C ARG A 164 -19.47 3.86 -16.02
N LYS A 165 -19.94 4.30 -14.85
CA LYS A 165 -20.33 5.71 -14.62
C LYS A 165 -19.14 6.69 -14.69
N HIS A 166 -17.91 6.20 -14.61
CA HIS A 166 -16.70 7.01 -14.55
C HIS A 166 -15.95 7.09 -15.88
N GLY A 167 -16.23 6.20 -16.84
CA GLY A 167 -15.46 6.09 -18.08
C GLY A 167 -16.29 5.75 -19.31
N THR A 168 -15.59 5.45 -20.40
CA THR A 168 -16.16 4.91 -21.64
C THR A 168 -15.97 3.40 -21.66
N TYR A 169 -17.05 2.66 -21.86
CA TYR A 169 -17.03 1.21 -22.05
C TYR A 169 -16.85 0.86 -23.53
N PHE A 170 -15.94 -0.06 -23.85
CA PHE A 170 -15.65 -0.52 -25.21
C PHE A 170 -16.00 -1.99 -25.34
N SER A 171 -16.91 -2.33 -26.25
CA SER A 171 -17.39 -3.71 -26.44
C SER A 171 -16.83 -4.41 -27.68
N ARG A 172 -15.93 -3.77 -28.43
CA ARG A 172 -15.28 -4.31 -29.64
C ARG A 172 -13.77 -4.03 -29.65
N VAL A 173 -13.13 -4.26 -28.52
CA VAL A 173 -11.67 -4.20 -28.41
C VAL A 173 -11.07 -5.44 -29.08
N SER A 174 -10.03 -5.31 -29.90
CA SER A 174 -9.29 -6.48 -30.35
C SER A 174 -8.45 -7.04 -29.20
N PRO A 175 -8.60 -8.32 -28.83
CA PRO A 175 -7.78 -8.95 -27.79
C PRO A 175 -6.36 -9.28 -28.26
N ASP A 176 -6.09 -9.20 -29.57
CA ASP A 176 -4.84 -9.65 -30.17
C ASP A 176 -3.65 -8.88 -29.59
N ASN A 177 -2.63 -9.62 -29.15
CA ASN A 177 -1.42 -9.08 -28.54
C ASN A 177 -1.66 -8.14 -27.35
N GLY A 178 -2.81 -8.25 -26.68
CA GLY A 178 -3.19 -7.29 -25.65
C GLY A 178 -2.17 -7.17 -24.51
N ILE A 179 -1.72 -8.32 -23.98
CA ILE A 179 -0.68 -8.38 -22.93
C ILE A 179 0.65 -7.73 -23.40
N PRO A 180 1.27 -8.15 -24.52
CA PRO A 180 2.46 -7.49 -25.05
C PRO A 180 2.32 -5.98 -25.23
N ILE A 181 1.17 -5.51 -25.71
CA ILE A 181 0.89 -4.08 -25.90
C ILE A 181 0.93 -3.33 -24.56
N LEU A 182 0.20 -3.82 -23.56
CA LEU A 182 0.12 -3.18 -22.24
C LEU A 182 1.48 -3.17 -21.52
N LEU A 183 2.19 -4.30 -21.52
CA LEU A 183 3.53 -4.40 -20.90
C LEU A 183 4.55 -3.50 -21.61
N SER A 184 4.52 -3.46 -22.95
CA SER A 184 5.40 -2.58 -23.72
C SER A 184 5.13 -1.10 -23.44
N ALA A 185 3.86 -0.71 -23.30
CA ALA A 185 3.49 0.67 -22.98
C ALA A 185 3.98 1.10 -21.58
N VAL A 186 3.84 0.22 -20.59
CA VAL A 186 4.32 0.49 -19.22
C VAL A 186 5.85 0.53 -19.18
N ALA A 187 6.53 -0.37 -19.90
CA ALA A 187 7.98 -0.35 -20.04
C ALA A 187 8.48 0.92 -20.74
N ALA A 188 7.81 1.36 -21.81
CA ALA A 188 8.16 2.59 -22.52
C ALA A 188 8.03 3.82 -21.61
N ARG A 189 6.97 3.88 -20.79
CA ARG A 189 6.81 4.94 -19.78
C ARG A 189 7.91 4.92 -18.73
N ALA A 190 8.31 3.74 -18.25
CA ALA A 190 9.40 3.59 -17.28
C ALA A 190 10.76 4.01 -17.86
N ALA A 191 11.03 3.68 -19.12
CA ALA A 191 12.24 4.07 -19.81
C ALA A 191 12.29 5.59 -20.08
N ALA A 192 11.17 6.21 -20.43
CA ALA A 192 11.07 7.64 -20.69
C ALA A 192 11.15 8.48 -19.40
N HIS A 193 10.69 7.94 -18.28
CA HIS A 193 10.63 8.63 -16.98
C HIS A 193 11.19 7.75 -15.86
N PRO A 194 12.51 7.50 -15.81
CA PRO A 194 13.09 6.61 -14.82
C PRO A 194 13.02 7.23 -13.42
N ILE A 195 12.06 6.77 -12.63
CA ILE A 195 11.85 7.18 -11.23
C ILE A 195 11.85 5.95 -10.34
N PRO A 196 12.63 5.93 -9.23
CA PRO A 196 12.63 4.82 -8.29
C PRO A 196 11.22 4.50 -7.81
N TYR A 197 10.77 3.26 -8.01
CA TYR A 197 9.42 2.80 -7.69
C TYR A 197 8.30 3.61 -8.37
N GLY A 198 8.59 4.29 -9.48
CA GLY A 198 7.59 5.08 -10.23
C GLY A 198 6.71 4.24 -11.15
N HIS A 199 7.14 3.01 -11.49
CA HIS A 199 6.48 2.15 -12.47
C HIS A 199 6.40 0.72 -11.95
N TRP A 200 5.18 0.18 -11.88
CA TRP A 200 4.91 -1.09 -11.21
C TRP A 200 4.25 -2.10 -12.15
N TYR A 201 4.65 -3.36 -11.98
CA TYR A 201 3.93 -4.52 -12.46
C TYR A 201 3.65 -5.46 -11.28
N ILE A 202 2.37 -5.71 -11.03
CA ILE A 202 1.89 -6.62 -9.98
C ILE A 202 1.18 -7.78 -10.67
N GLU A 203 1.68 -9.01 -10.44
CA GLU A 203 1.19 -10.22 -11.08
C GLU A 203 0.59 -11.20 -10.07
N GLY A 204 -0.72 -11.42 -10.15
CA GLY A 204 -1.44 -12.38 -9.31
C GLY A 204 -1.31 -13.84 -9.76
N GLY A 205 -0.95 -14.08 -11.02
CA GLY A 205 -0.80 -15.41 -11.61
C GLY A 205 0.66 -15.77 -11.87
N ARG A 206 0.92 -16.24 -13.10
CA ARG A 206 2.25 -16.60 -13.58
C ARG A 206 2.96 -15.33 -14.12
N PRO A 207 4.17 -15.00 -13.64
CA PRO A 207 5.02 -13.96 -14.20
C PRO A 207 5.17 -14.09 -15.70
N LEU A 208 5.00 -12.96 -16.37
CA LEU A 208 5.29 -12.79 -17.79
C LEU A 208 6.59 -12.01 -17.95
N ASP A 209 7.21 -12.14 -19.12
CA ASP A 209 8.39 -11.36 -19.46
C ASP A 209 8.06 -9.87 -19.42
N HIS A 210 8.89 -9.11 -18.69
CA HIS A 210 8.69 -7.69 -18.46
C HIS A 210 10.01 -6.96 -18.37
N SER A 211 9.97 -5.63 -18.48
CA SER A 211 11.16 -4.79 -18.38
C SER A 211 11.70 -4.79 -16.93
N PRO A 212 13.02 -4.90 -16.73
CA PRO A 212 13.64 -4.76 -15.40
C PRO A 212 13.52 -3.34 -14.84
N SER A 213 13.10 -2.36 -15.64
CA SER A 213 12.80 -1.00 -15.19
C SER A 213 11.51 -0.90 -14.36
N LEU A 214 10.75 -1.98 -14.24
CA LEU A 214 9.51 -2.03 -13.47
C LEU A 214 9.78 -2.60 -12.08
N THR A 215 9.24 -1.95 -11.06
CA THR A 215 9.13 -2.57 -9.73
C THR A 215 8.12 -3.72 -9.83
N PHE A 216 8.56 -4.91 -9.43
CA PHE A 216 7.83 -6.14 -9.67
C PHE A 216 7.44 -6.86 -8.37
N VAL A 217 6.18 -7.27 -8.27
CA VAL A 217 5.68 -8.15 -7.22
C VAL A 217 4.83 -9.23 -7.87
N SER A 218 5.07 -10.49 -7.50
CA SER A 218 4.26 -11.59 -8.03
C SER A 218 3.86 -12.60 -6.97
N TRP A 219 2.65 -13.15 -7.13
CA TRP A 219 2.14 -14.23 -6.32
C TRP A 219 3.05 -15.46 -6.36
N GLN A 220 3.47 -15.87 -7.56
CA GLN A 220 4.36 -17.02 -7.75
C GLN A 220 5.77 -16.74 -7.22
N GLY A 221 6.31 -15.53 -7.44
CA GLY A 221 7.64 -15.15 -6.94
C GLY A 221 7.73 -15.13 -5.41
N LEU A 222 6.61 -14.85 -4.73
CA LEU A 222 6.52 -14.85 -3.27
C LEU A 222 6.15 -16.22 -2.67
N GLU A 223 6.05 -17.30 -3.46
CA GLU A 223 5.74 -18.64 -2.94
C GLU A 223 6.70 -19.09 -1.81
N PRO A 224 8.04 -18.97 -1.92
CA PRO A 224 8.93 -19.38 -0.84
C PRO A 224 8.68 -18.63 0.47
N VAL A 225 8.43 -17.32 0.38
CA VAL A 225 8.14 -16.44 1.53
C VAL A 225 6.80 -16.81 2.16
N ARG A 226 5.76 -17.05 1.36
CA ARG A 226 4.45 -17.50 1.84
C ARG A 226 4.55 -18.83 2.57
N VAL A 227 5.29 -19.80 2.02
CA VAL A 227 5.51 -21.10 2.66
C VAL A 227 6.25 -20.94 3.99
N ALA A 228 7.31 -20.12 4.04
CA ALA A 228 8.03 -19.83 5.27
C ALA A 228 7.13 -19.16 6.33
N LEU A 229 6.30 -18.20 5.91
CA LEU A 229 5.35 -17.51 6.76
C LEU A 229 4.32 -18.46 7.37
N LEU A 230 3.71 -19.34 6.56
CA LEU A 230 2.74 -20.31 7.05
C LEU A 230 3.35 -21.28 8.08
N ARG A 231 4.58 -21.75 7.84
CA ARG A 231 5.31 -22.57 8.82
C ARG A 231 5.58 -21.80 10.12
N ASN A 232 5.98 -20.53 10.01
CA ASN A 232 6.20 -19.66 11.17
C ASN A 232 4.91 -19.50 11.99
N MET A 233 3.79 -19.19 11.34
CA MET A 233 2.48 -19.06 11.99
C MET A 233 2.05 -20.35 12.69
N GLN A 234 2.19 -21.50 12.04
CA GLN A 234 1.89 -22.81 12.65
C GLN A 234 2.73 -23.05 13.91
N ALA A 235 4.03 -22.76 13.86
CA ALA A 235 4.92 -22.91 14.98
C ALA A 235 4.56 -21.97 16.15
N GLN A 236 4.06 -20.76 15.87
CA GLN A 236 3.58 -19.85 16.91
C GLN A 236 2.26 -20.31 17.51
N ILE A 237 1.28 -20.67 16.69
CA ILE A 237 -0.06 -21.13 17.13
C ILE A 237 0.04 -22.38 18.02
N ALA A 238 1.03 -23.24 17.78
CA ALA A 238 1.27 -24.43 18.62
C ALA A 238 1.80 -24.11 20.04
N ARG A 239 2.20 -22.86 20.33
CA ARG A 239 2.72 -22.47 21.65
C ARG A 239 1.57 -22.23 22.63
N PRO A 240 1.65 -22.75 23.88
CA PRO A 240 0.67 -22.45 24.92
C PRO A 240 0.57 -20.93 25.16
N GLY A 241 -0.67 -20.41 25.19
CA GLY A 241 -0.93 -18.98 25.42
C GLY A 241 -0.80 -18.07 24.20
N MET A 242 -0.58 -18.62 22.99
CA MET A 242 -0.59 -17.84 21.75
C MET A 242 -2.02 -17.52 21.32
N GLY A 243 -2.50 -16.30 21.58
CA GLY A 243 -3.77 -15.80 21.08
C GLY A 243 -3.64 -15.05 19.75
N PRO A 244 -4.78 -14.60 19.17
CA PRO A 244 -4.80 -13.86 17.91
C PRO A 244 -4.03 -12.53 17.95
N GLU A 245 -4.08 -11.80 19.06
CA GLU A 245 -3.38 -10.51 19.21
C GLU A 245 -1.87 -10.69 19.39
N GLU A 246 -1.44 -11.72 20.12
CA GLU A 246 -0.04 -12.10 20.24
C GLU A 246 0.54 -12.51 18.88
N LEU A 247 -0.22 -13.30 18.10
CA LEU A 247 0.18 -13.67 16.76
C LEU A 247 0.28 -12.45 15.84
N ARG A 248 -0.69 -11.53 15.89
CA ARG A 248 -0.65 -10.27 15.12
C ARG A 248 0.60 -9.45 15.47
N THR A 249 0.89 -9.32 16.77
CA THR A 249 2.06 -8.59 17.27
C THR A 249 3.36 -9.23 16.78
N HIS A 250 3.45 -10.55 16.84
CA HIS A 250 4.60 -11.32 16.34
C HIS A 250 4.79 -11.11 14.83
N LEU A 251 3.72 -11.22 14.03
CA LEU A 251 3.78 -11.03 12.58
C LEU A 251 4.20 -9.60 12.19
N ALA A 252 3.78 -8.59 12.95
CA ALA A 252 4.18 -7.21 12.73
C ALA A 252 5.69 -6.97 12.99
N GLN A 253 6.32 -7.80 13.83
CA GLN A 253 7.73 -7.70 14.20
C GLN A 253 8.68 -8.52 13.30
N LEU A 254 8.15 -9.36 12.42
CA LEU A 254 8.97 -10.11 11.47
C LEU A 254 9.79 -9.15 10.59
N ALA A 255 11.03 -9.55 10.33
CA ALA A 255 11.92 -8.96 9.34
C ALA A 255 12.01 -9.86 8.08
N PRO A 256 12.42 -9.33 6.92
CA PRO A 256 12.52 -10.13 5.69
C PRO A 256 13.41 -11.37 5.86
N ALA A 257 14.50 -11.24 6.62
CA ALA A 257 15.43 -12.34 6.90
C ALA A 257 14.78 -13.50 7.68
N ASP A 258 13.79 -13.24 8.52
CA ASP A 258 13.09 -14.28 9.29
C ASP A 258 12.30 -15.25 8.39
N LEU A 259 12.00 -14.82 7.16
CA LEU A 259 11.32 -15.61 6.14
C LEU A 259 12.25 -16.00 4.98
N GLY A 260 13.56 -15.84 5.15
CA GLY A 260 14.57 -16.24 4.16
C GLY A 260 14.65 -15.33 2.94
N MET A 261 14.20 -14.07 3.04
CA MET A 261 14.35 -13.08 1.97
C MET A 261 15.74 -12.44 2.01
N ASP A 262 16.41 -12.35 0.86
CA ASP A 262 17.59 -11.50 0.71
C ASP A 262 17.16 -10.05 0.47
N SER A 263 17.39 -9.20 1.48
CA SER A 263 17.04 -7.79 1.44
C SER A 263 18.20 -6.88 1.05
N SER A 264 19.38 -7.43 0.74
CA SER A 264 20.60 -6.63 0.50
C SER A 264 20.51 -5.77 -0.76
N ALA A 265 19.85 -6.27 -1.82
CA ALA A 265 19.69 -5.57 -3.08
C ALA A 265 18.63 -4.46 -3.01
N ASP A 266 17.51 -4.72 -2.34
CA ASP A 266 16.41 -3.78 -2.18
C ASP A 266 15.65 -4.00 -0.85
N PRO A 267 16.09 -3.33 0.23
CA PRO A 267 15.47 -3.48 1.54
C PRO A 267 14.07 -2.85 1.61
N VAL A 268 13.78 -1.85 0.77
CA VAL A 268 12.46 -1.19 0.75
C VAL A 268 11.43 -2.12 0.14
N LEU A 269 11.72 -2.70 -1.03
CA LEU A 269 10.81 -3.65 -1.69
C LEU A 269 10.66 -4.95 -0.89
N SER A 270 11.74 -5.46 -0.30
CA SER A 270 11.68 -6.66 0.53
C SER A 270 10.79 -6.46 1.76
N ASN A 271 10.93 -5.31 2.45
CA ASN A 271 10.05 -4.97 3.55
C ASN A 271 8.60 -4.74 3.07
N PHE A 272 8.39 -4.11 1.91
CA PHE A 272 7.06 -3.96 1.33
C PHE A 272 6.39 -5.30 1.08
N GLN A 273 7.06 -6.24 0.42
CA GLN A 273 6.55 -7.58 0.13
C GLN A 273 6.22 -8.36 1.41
N LEU A 274 7.07 -8.26 2.43
CA LEU A 274 6.79 -8.82 3.75
C LEU A 274 5.52 -8.22 4.35
N LYS A 275 5.41 -6.89 4.42
CA LYS A 275 4.25 -6.22 5.02
C LYS A 275 2.96 -6.49 4.25
N VAL A 276 3.02 -6.62 2.92
CA VAL A 276 1.87 -7.07 2.12
C VAL A 276 1.37 -8.43 2.61
N LEU A 277 2.25 -9.34 3.05
CA LEU A 277 1.87 -10.66 3.55
C LEU A 277 1.49 -10.68 5.04
N THR A 278 2.07 -9.81 5.86
CA THR A 278 1.95 -9.88 7.33
C THR A 278 1.03 -8.83 7.96
N GLU A 279 0.71 -7.75 7.25
CA GLU A 279 -0.11 -6.64 7.75
C GLU A 279 -1.45 -6.51 7.01
N GLY A 280 -2.45 -5.97 7.70
CA GLY A 280 -3.82 -5.80 7.20
C GLY A 280 -4.82 -6.70 7.92
N SER A 281 -5.96 -6.97 7.29
CA SER A 281 -7.05 -7.80 7.85
C SER A 281 -6.78 -9.32 7.77
N GLY A 282 -5.52 -9.74 7.64
CA GLY A 282 -5.10 -11.15 7.58
C GLY A 282 -3.97 -11.40 6.59
N THR A 283 -3.33 -12.57 6.70
CA THR A 283 -2.30 -13.02 5.76
C THR A 283 -2.89 -13.22 4.36
N GLN A 284 -2.21 -12.70 3.35
CA GLN A 284 -2.65 -12.80 1.95
C GLN A 284 -2.46 -14.25 1.44
N ILE A 285 -3.50 -15.06 1.58
CA ILE A 285 -3.50 -16.49 1.21
C ILE A 285 -4.08 -16.78 -0.18
N PHE A 286 -4.59 -15.76 -0.88
CA PHE A 286 -5.11 -15.87 -2.24
C PHE A 286 -4.42 -14.88 -3.18
N SER A 287 -4.22 -15.29 -4.43
CA SER A 287 -3.59 -14.48 -5.49
C SER A 287 -4.34 -13.19 -5.78
N THR A 288 -5.68 -13.24 -5.86
CA THR A 288 -6.52 -12.07 -6.13
C THR A 288 -6.40 -11.04 -5.00
N THR A 289 -6.41 -11.49 -3.74
CA THR A 289 -6.22 -10.60 -2.59
C THR A 289 -4.80 -10.05 -2.52
N LEU A 290 -3.78 -10.84 -2.86
CA LEU A 290 -2.40 -10.34 -2.95
C LEU A 290 -2.28 -9.24 -4.02
N ALA A 291 -2.82 -9.46 -5.23
CA ALA A 291 -2.76 -8.47 -6.29
C ALA A 291 -3.49 -7.18 -5.91
N GLN A 292 -4.68 -7.28 -5.31
CA GLN A 292 -5.45 -6.14 -4.81
C GLN A 292 -4.71 -5.40 -3.69
N TRP A 293 -4.18 -6.12 -2.70
CA TRP A 293 -3.53 -5.52 -1.53
C TRP A 293 -2.19 -4.89 -1.90
N ALA A 294 -1.38 -5.58 -2.71
CA ALA A 294 -0.13 -5.02 -3.23
C ALA A 294 -0.40 -3.75 -4.06
N ALA A 295 -1.44 -3.73 -4.89
CA ALA A 295 -1.80 -2.54 -5.66
C ALA A 295 -2.21 -1.36 -4.76
N ARG A 296 -3.05 -1.64 -3.75
CA ARG A 296 -3.44 -0.63 -2.75
C ARG A 296 -2.23 -0.07 -2.01
N GLU A 297 -1.36 -0.93 -1.50
CA GLU A 297 -0.20 -0.50 -0.72
C GLU A 297 0.85 0.19 -1.60
N ALA A 298 1.04 -0.25 -2.85
CA ALA A 298 1.91 0.46 -3.80
C ALA A 298 1.36 1.87 -4.09
N LEU A 299 0.06 2.01 -4.36
CA LEU A 299 -0.57 3.32 -4.56
C LEU A 299 -0.40 4.21 -3.33
N ARG A 300 -0.68 3.70 -2.13
CA ARG A 300 -0.61 4.46 -0.88
C ARG A 300 0.82 4.89 -0.53
N ARG A 301 1.79 3.98 -0.69
CA ARG A 301 3.15 4.14 -0.16
C ARG A 301 4.16 4.60 -1.20
N ALA A 302 4.17 3.97 -2.37
CA ALA A 302 5.11 4.31 -3.44
C ALA A 302 4.58 5.44 -4.35
N GLN A 303 3.26 5.62 -4.42
CA GLN A 303 2.59 6.61 -5.27
C GLN A 303 3.11 6.58 -6.72
N PRO A 304 2.96 5.45 -7.44
CA PRO A 304 3.55 5.26 -8.76
C PRO A 304 2.86 6.08 -9.84
N LEU A 305 3.63 6.50 -10.85
CA LEU A 305 3.12 7.16 -12.06
C LEU A 305 2.50 6.18 -13.04
N THR A 306 2.91 4.92 -13.00
CA THR A 306 2.32 3.86 -13.81
C THR A 306 2.19 2.60 -13.00
N MET A 307 1.03 1.96 -13.04
CA MET A 307 0.83 0.68 -12.37
C MET A 307 0.01 -0.25 -13.26
N LEU A 308 0.55 -1.43 -13.55
CA LEU A 308 -0.18 -2.52 -14.17
C LEU A 308 -0.39 -3.63 -13.15
N VAL A 309 -1.64 -4.00 -12.94
CA VAL A 309 -2.04 -5.09 -12.06
C VAL A 309 -2.74 -6.14 -12.90
N ARG A 310 -2.19 -7.36 -12.94
CA ARG A 310 -2.83 -8.50 -13.58
C ARG A 310 -3.32 -9.47 -12.53
N PHE A 311 -4.64 -9.69 -12.51
CA PHE A 311 -5.29 -10.59 -11.56
C PHE A 311 -5.26 -12.01 -12.11
N GLY A 312 -4.55 -12.90 -11.42
CA GLY A 312 -4.53 -14.32 -11.72
C GLY A 312 -5.60 -15.11 -10.97
N PRO A 313 -5.89 -16.35 -11.41
CA PRO A 313 -6.89 -17.18 -10.77
C PRO A 313 -6.46 -17.55 -9.33
N ARG A 314 -7.37 -17.42 -8.37
CA ARG A 314 -7.20 -17.92 -7.00
C ARG A 314 -7.47 -19.41 -6.92
N GLN A 315 -6.91 -20.03 -5.89
CA GLN A 315 -7.32 -21.36 -5.47
C GLN A 315 -8.75 -21.32 -4.91
N ARG A 316 -9.52 -22.39 -5.14
CA ARG A 316 -10.81 -22.59 -4.47
C ARG A 316 -10.62 -22.58 -2.96
N GLN A 317 -11.59 -21.99 -2.27
CA GLN A 317 -11.56 -21.93 -0.82
C GLN A 317 -11.60 -23.36 -0.25
N ARG A 318 -10.70 -23.62 0.70
CA ARG A 318 -10.65 -24.86 1.48
C ARG A 318 -10.69 -24.51 2.97
N PRO A 319 -11.09 -25.45 3.85
CA PRO A 319 -10.93 -25.29 5.29
C PRO A 319 -9.50 -24.85 5.66
N MET A 320 -9.36 -24.00 6.68
CA MET A 320 -8.06 -23.42 7.05
C MET A 320 -7.00 -24.50 7.35
N ASN A 321 -7.40 -25.59 8.02
CA ASN A 321 -6.49 -26.71 8.31
C ASN A 321 -5.91 -27.35 7.03
N ASP A 322 -6.71 -27.42 5.96
CA ASP A 322 -6.28 -28.00 4.69
C ASP A 322 -5.32 -27.06 3.96
N LEU A 323 -5.59 -25.74 4.00
CA LEU A 323 -4.69 -24.72 3.46
C LEU A 323 -3.34 -24.71 4.18
N LEU A 324 -3.35 -24.92 5.50
CA LEU A 324 -2.15 -24.99 6.33
C LEU A 324 -1.34 -26.28 6.07
N SER A 325 -2.00 -27.40 5.80
CA SER A 325 -1.32 -28.70 5.60
C SER A 325 -0.60 -28.85 4.25
N ASN A 326 -0.98 -28.05 3.24
CA ASN A 326 -0.38 -27.99 1.90
C ASN A 326 -0.24 -29.34 1.15
N ASN A 327 -1.09 -30.33 1.45
CA ASN A 327 -0.94 -31.71 0.98
C ASN A 327 -1.55 -32.01 -0.41
N VAL A 328 -2.28 -31.07 -1.02
CA VAL A 328 -3.02 -31.30 -2.30
C VAL A 328 -2.87 -30.11 -3.23
N ALA A 329 -2.56 -30.37 -4.51
CA ALA A 329 -2.49 -29.34 -5.54
C ALA A 329 -3.77 -28.47 -5.54
N PRO A 330 -3.65 -27.14 -5.52
CA PRO A 330 -4.81 -26.25 -5.46
C PRO A 330 -5.61 -26.31 -6.75
N GLU A 331 -6.92 -26.54 -6.64
CA GLU A 331 -7.85 -26.36 -7.76
C GLU A 331 -8.08 -24.86 -7.94
N LEU A 332 -7.96 -24.36 -9.17
CA LEU A 332 -8.14 -22.94 -9.48
C LEU A 332 -9.61 -22.60 -9.74
N ASP A 333 -9.99 -21.37 -9.42
CA ASP A 333 -11.34 -20.81 -9.61
C ASP A 333 -11.31 -19.57 -10.51
N PRO A 334 -11.11 -19.69 -11.83
CA PRO A 334 -11.04 -18.53 -12.72
C PRO A 334 -12.30 -17.65 -12.70
N VAL A 335 -13.49 -18.28 -12.59
CA VAL A 335 -14.78 -17.57 -12.60
C VAL A 335 -14.97 -16.77 -11.31
N GLY A 336 -14.75 -17.38 -10.14
CA GLY A 336 -14.79 -16.64 -8.87
C GLY A 336 -13.72 -15.56 -8.80
N SER A 337 -12.55 -15.81 -9.39
CA SER A 337 -11.48 -14.80 -9.48
C SER A 337 -11.85 -13.60 -10.34
N LEU A 338 -12.65 -13.78 -11.40
CA LEU A 338 -13.12 -12.68 -12.22
C LEU A 338 -14.02 -11.72 -11.43
N VAL A 339 -14.89 -12.25 -10.56
CA VAL A 339 -15.73 -11.43 -9.68
C VAL A 339 -14.86 -10.61 -8.72
N ASP A 340 -13.89 -11.25 -8.09
CA ASP A 340 -12.93 -10.60 -7.20
C ASP A 340 -12.12 -9.52 -7.95
N ALA A 341 -11.68 -9.83 -9.17
CA ALA A 341 -10.83 -8.96 -9.99
C ALA A 341 -11.60 -7.75 -10.56
N ASP A 342 -12.87 -7.90 -10.93
CA ASP A 342 -13.73 -6.77 -11.35
C ASP A 342 -13.90 -5.76 -10.20
N MET A 343 -14.13 -6.27 -8.98
CA MET A 343 -14.13 -5.46 -7.77
C MET A 343 -12.75 -4.89 -7.43
N GLY A 344 -11.68 -5.68 -7.59
CA GLY A 344 -10.31 -5.26 -7.39
C GLY A 344 -9.90 -4.11 -8.32
N ALA A 345 -10.31 -4.16 -9.59
CA ALA A 345 -10.10 -3.08 -10.55
C ALA A 345 -10.81 -1.79 -10.11
N TYR A 346 -12.03 -1.89 -9.59
CA TYR A 346 -12.75 -0.73 -9.03
C TYR A 346 -12.02 -0.14 -7.81
N TYR A 347 -11.54 -0.97 -6.90
CA TYR A 347 -10.75 -0.49 -5.76
C TYR A 347 -9.41 0.12 -6.17
N ASN A 348 -8.74 -0.43 -7.19
CA ASN A 348 -7.51 0.16 -7.73
C ASN A 348 -7.76 1.58 -8.23
N TRP A 349 -8.85 1.78 -8.99
CA TRP A 349 -9.24 3.12 -9.44
C TRP A 349 -9.55 4.05 -8.26
N ILE A 350 -10.37 3.64 -7.27
CA ILE A 350 -10.67 4.48 -6.10
C ILE A 350 -9.39 4.89 -5.37
N ASN A 351 -8.45 3.96 -5.16
CA ASN A 351 -7.20 4.26 -4.45
C ASN A 351 -6.31 5.21 -5.26
N GLN A 352 -6.28 5.07 -6.59
CA GLN A 352 -5.59 6.02 -7.46
C GLN A 352 -6.22 7.42 -7.37
N GLN A 353 -7.55 7.52 -7.23
CA GLN A 353 -8.23 8.79 -7.08
C GLN A 353 -7.92 9.53 -5.77
N ARG A 354 -7.36 8.84 -4.76
CA ARG A 354 -6.94 9.45 -3.49
C ARG A 354 -5.59 10.15 -3.56
N LEU A 355 -4.83 9.94 -4.65
CA LEU A 355 -3.52 10.55 -4.82
C LEU A 355 -3.63 11.99 -5.32
N PRO A 356 -2.67 12.87 -4.97
CA PRO A 356 -2.55 14.18 -5.61
C PRO A 356 -2.43 14.05 -7.14
N GLY A 357 -3.07 14.97 -7.88
CA GLY A 357 -3.10 14.97 -9.35
C GLY A 357 -4.07 13.94 -9.95
N SER A 358 -5.01 13.40 -9.16
CA SER A 358 -5.95 12.38 -9.63
C SER A 358 -6.93 12.86 -10.68
N GLU A 359 -7.15 14.17 -10.77
CA GLU A 359 -7.99 14.82 -11.79
C GLU A 359 -7.41 14.71 -13.21
N GLN A 360 -6.09 14.54 -13.33
CA GLN A 360 -5.40 14.34 -14.61
C GLN A 360 -5.08 12.88 -14.89
N SER A 361 -5.44 11.99 -13.97
CA SER A 361 -5.05 10.58 -14.02
C SER A 361 -5.99 9.77 -14.91
N SER A 362 -5.44 8.68 -15.46
CA SER A 362 -6.16 7.76 -16.33
C SER A 362 -6.12 6.33 -15.81
N PHE A 363 -7.15 5.56 -16.17
CA PHE A 363 -7.31 4.18 -15.76
C PHE A 363 -7.88 3.33 -16.90
N LEU A 364 -7.27 2.17 -17.16
CA LEU A 364 -7.72 1.20 -18.14
C LEU A 364 -7.99 -0.14 -17.43
N VAL A 365 -9.15 -0.74 -17.68
CA VAL A 365 -9.41 -2.13 -17.31
C VAL A 365 -9.75 -2.95 -18.55
N TRP A 366 -9.18 -4.14 -18.67
CA TRP A 366 -9.40 -5.04 -19.80
C TRP A 366 -9.72 -6.46 -19.31
N PHE A 367 -10.72 -7.08 -19.93
CA PHE A 367 -11.03 -8.50 -19.75
C PHE A 367 -10.09 -9.32 -20.64
N GLU A 368 -9.11 -9.98 -20.02
CA GLU A 368 -7.99 -10.65 -20.67
C GLU A 368 -8.47 -11.64 -21.74
N GLY A 369 -7.96 -11.49 -22.96
CA GLY A 369 -8.33 -12.34 -24.11
C GLY A 369 -9.70 -12.02 -24.72
N HIS A 370 -10.43 -11.03 -24.21
CA HIS A 370 -11.78 -10.69 -24.65
C HIS A 370 -11.88 -9.29 -25.24
N ASN A 371 -13.03 -9.01 -25.84
CA ASN A 371 -13.32 -7.77 -26.57
C ASN A 371 -13.86 -6.63 -25.69
N GLN A 372 -13.78 -6.77 -24.37
CA GLN A 372 -14.35 -5.82 -23.41
C GLN A 372 -13.24 -5.09 -22.66
N ALA A 373 -13.28 -3.75 -22.70
CA ALA A 373 -12.47 -2.89 -21.87
C ALA A 373 -13.27 -1.69 -21.39
N LEU A 374 -12.76 -0.99 -20.39
CA LEU A 374 -13.26 0.31 -19.97
C LEU A 374 -12.08 1.23 -19.71
N ALA A 375 -12.18 2.46 -20.21
CA ALA A 375 -11.17 3.49 -20.00
C ALA A 375 -11.77 4.73 -19.31
N ILE A 376 -11.07 5.24 -18.31
CA ILE A 376 -11.35 6.48 -17.59
C ILE A 376 -10.19 7.43 -17.89
N SER A 377 -10.50 8.60 -18.41
CA SER A 377 -9.51 9.63 -18.77
C SER A 377 -10.20 11.00 -18.77
N PRO A 378 -9.47 12.09 -18.48
CA PRO A 378 -9.97 13.45 -18.70
C PRO A 378 -10.41 13.71 -20.15
N PHE A 379 -9.90 12.93 -21.11
CA PHE A 379 -10.12 13.09 -22.54
C PHE A 379 -11.26 12.20 -23.09
N LEU A 380 -11.90 11.40 -22.24
CA LEU A 380 -12.95 10.45 -22.63
C LEU A 380 -14.30 10.78 -21.97
N ALA A 381 -15.39 10.52 -22.71
CA ALA A 381 -16.74 10.77 -22.22
C ALA A 381 -17.13 9.74 -21.14
N ARG A 382 -17.55 10.25 -19.97
CA ARG A 382 -17.97 9.42 -18.83
C ARG A 382 -19.37 8.86 -19.03
N GLY A 383 -19.61 7.63 -18.58
CA GLY A 383 -20.95 7.02 -18.62
C GLY A 383 -21.42 6.64 -20.02
N THR A 384 -20.50 6.48 -20.97
CA THR A 384 -20.80 6.19 -22.38
C THR A 384 -20.31 4.82 -22.80
N GLN A 385 -20.81 4.34 -23.94
CA GLN A 385 -20.35 3.10 -24.58
C GLN A 385 -19.94 3.38 -26.02
N SER A 386 -18.82 2.80 -26.44
CA SER A 386 -18.39 2.71 -27.83
C SER A 386 -18.52 1.28 -28.34
N THR A 387 -19.16 1.14 -29.48
CA THR A 387 -19.28 -0.11 -30.25
C THR A 387 -18.38 -0.09 -31.48
N SER A 388 -17.47 0.88 -31.60
CA SER A 388 -16.49 0.92 -32.69
C SER A 388 -15.36 -0.07 -32.44
N SER A 389 -14.83 -0.66 -33.51
CA SER A 389 -13.65 -1.53 -33.42
C SER A 389 -12.43 -0.71 -32.99
N THR A 390 -11.69 -1.17 -32.00
CA THR A 390 -10.51 -0.47 -31.46
C THR A 390 -9.46 -1.46 -30.93
N SER A 391 -8.20 -1.04 -30.81
CA SER A 391 -7.14 -1.84 -30.16
C SER A 391 -6.83 -1.32 -28.75
N LEU A 392 -6.21 -2.15 -27.91
CA LEU A 392 -5.67 -1.66 -26.62
C LEU A 392 -4.62 -0.54 -26.81
N GLY A 393 -3.89 -0.55 -27.92
CA GLY A 393 -2.94 0.51 -28.25
C GLY A 393 -3.64 1.86 -28.49
N ASP A 394 -4.81 1.85 -29.14
CA ASP A 394 -5.60 3.07 -29.33
C ASP A 394 -6.18 3.57 -28.00
N LEU A 395 -6.69 2.66 -27.16
CA LEU A 395 -7.16 3.03 -25.81
C LEU A 395 -6.05 3.66 -24.96
N LEU A 396 -4.82 3.15 -25.04
CA LEU A 396 -3.66 3.73 -24.34
C LEU A 396 -3.32 5.12 -24.85
N LYS A 397 -3.39 5.36 -26.16
CA LYS A 397 -3.19 6.70 -26.73
C LYS A 397 -4.26 7.67 -26.19
N TRP A 398 -5.55 7.35 -26.34
CA TRP A 398 -6.64 8.21 -25.89
C TRP A 398 -6.69 8.45 -24.36
N THR A 399 -6.03 7.60 -23.58
CA THR A 399 -5.93 7.77 -22.13
C THR A 399 -4.71 8.56 -21.70
N THR A 400 -3.71 8.77 -22.58
CA THR A 400 -2.45 9.44 -22.22
C THR A 400 -2.18 10.73 -23.00
N THR A 401 -2.95 10.98 -24.06
CA THR A 401 -2.96 12.20 -24.89
C THR A 401 -4.37 12.74 -25.01
#